data_AF-A0A151JAX7-F1
#
_entry.id   AF-A0A151JAX7-F1
#
_cell.length_a   1.000
_cell.length_b   1.000
_cell.length_c   1.000
_cell.angle_alpha   90.00
_cell.angle_beta   90.00
_cell.angle_gamma   90.00
#
_symmetry.space_group_name_H-M   'P 1'
#
loop_
_entity.id
_entity.type
_entity.pdbx_description
1 polymer ?
#
loop_
_entity_poly.entity_id
_entity_poly.type
_entity_poly.pdbx_seq_one_letter_code
_entity_poly.pdbx_strand_id
1 'polypeptide(L)'
;SCKVCGDRSYGKHYGVYCCDGYSDGSCTIDKARRNWCPHCRLKKCFSVGMNTAAVQEERGPRARNNSLSNPHNSNSTWKPRVDPSTSFCTAIQYEISAQIFLAAIRNARRHRDFSILNTEDQNKILRRGWSALFVLRAATWPVDLMNIRGQSAMSNDSALAYIIATRAAIEKLQLDDVELCVLDTFALCRPEIANTTTNGVHIMSQARNYAVETLIQHLQQQDDRENKLAKILFVLPILTGCCSRELAEELFAPIIGDTDLEKVIASVR
;
A
#
# COMPACT_ATOMS: atom_id res chain seq x y z
N SER A 1 17.71 14.12 23.72
CA SER A 1 16.54 13.57 23.00
C SER A 1 16.12 14.51 21.89
N CYS A 2 15.39 14.00 20.90
CA CYS A 2 14.81 14.77 19.81
C CYS A 2 13.70 15.70 20.30
N LYS A 3 13.72 16.98 19.90
CA LYS A 3 12.70 17.98 20.26
C LYS A 3 11.36 17.82 19.52
N VAL A 4 11.31 16.99 18.48
CA VAL A 4 10.11 16.70 17.68
C VAL A 4 9.41 15.40 18.12
N CYS A 5 10.17 14.35 18.46
CA CYS A 5 9.65 12.98 18.67
C CYS A 5 10.06 12.31 19.99
N GLY A 6 10.82 12.99 20.86
CA GLY A 6 11.29 12.46 22.15
C GLY A 6 12.42 11.41 22.10
N ASP A 7 12.60 10.72 20.97
CA ASP A 7 13.58 9.62 20.82
C ASP A 7 15.06 10.06 20.94
N ARG A 8 15.99 9.10 20.88
CA ARG A 8 17.42 9.34 20.69
C ARG A 8 17.63 10.19 19.42
N SER A 9 18.56 11.14 19.52
CA SER A 9 18.97 12.05 18.45
C SER A 9 20.49 11.95 18.33
N TYR A 10 21.00 11.88 17.10
CA TYR A 10 22.42 11.64 16.83
C TYR A 10 23.21 12.93 16.52
N GLY A 11 22.52 14.06 16.36
CA GLY A 11 23.14 15.36 16.09
C GLY A 11 22.11 16.50 16.03
N LYS A 12 22.56 17.69 15.62
CA LYS A 12 21.68 18.79 15.21
C LYS A 12 21.41 18.68 13.71
N HIS A 13 20.15 18.58 13.32
CA HIS A 13 19.71 18.56 11.93
C HIS A 13 19.00 19.90 11.71
N TYR A 14 19.50 20.71 10.76
CA TYR A 14 18.96 22.04 10.43
C TYR A 14 18.80 22.97 11.65
N GLY A 15 19.79 22.93 12.57
CA GLY A 15 19.87 23.74 13.79
C GLY A 15 19.35 23.07 15.07
N VAL A 16 18.44 22.09 14.97
CA VAL A 16 17.72 21.52 16.12
C VAL A 16 18.09 20.03 16.34
N TYR A 17 18.11 19.57 17.60
CA TYR A 17 18.28 18.14 17.91
C TYR A 17 17.03 17.36 17.51
N CYS A 18 17.14 16.57 16.43
CA CYS A 18 16.00 15.99 15.70
C CYS A 18 16.13 14.48 15.46
N CYS A 19 15.12 13.89 14.82
CA CYS A 19 15.06 12.49 14.38
C CYS A 19 14.44 12.47 12.96
N ASP A 20 15.06 11.79 11.99
CA ASP A 20 14.72 11.93 10.57
C ASP A 20 13.40 11.23 10.17
N GLY A 21 12.57 11.88 9.35
CA GLY A 21 11.35 11.29 8.75
C GLY A 21 10.05 12.12 8.84
N TYR A 22 8.97 11.53 8.32
CA TYR A 22 7.64 12.13 8.08
C TYR A 22 6.63 11.99 9.24
N SER A 23 5.29 12.16 9.04
CA SER A 23 4.48 13.13 9.81
C SER A 23 2.95 13.30 9.47
N ASP A 24 1.86 13.46 10.28
CA ASP A 24 0.50 13.97 9.76
C ASP A 24 -0.59 14.43 10.79
N GLY A 25 -1.77 14.85 10.31
CA GLY A 25 -2.22 16.25 10.27
C GLY A 25 -2.53 16.94 11.60
N SER A 26 -2.98 16.16 12.56
CA SER A 26 -3.17 16.50 13.97
C SER A 26 -2.60 15.42 14.90
N CYS A 27 -1.90 14.43 14.34
CA CYS A 27 -1.49 13.22 15.02
C CYS A 27 -0.40 13.49 16.08
N THR A 28 -0.51 12.81 17.21
CA THR A 28 0.48 12.86 18.28
C THR A 28 1.82 12.28 17.81
N ILE A 29 2.88 13.10 17.81
CA ILE A 29 4.22 12.69 17.40
C ILE A 29 5.00 12.21 18.62
N ASP A 30 5.19 10.89 18.72
CA ASP A 30 6.03 10.24 19.74
C ASP A 30 7.00 9.23 19.12
N LYS A 31 7.84 8.61 19.93
CA LYS A 31 8.88 7.66 19.49
C LYS A 31 8.33 6.49 18.66
N ALA A 32 7.12 5.99 18.95
CA ALA A 32 6.54 4.83 18.27
C ALA A 32 5.73 5.22 17.03
N ARG A 33 5.06 6.38 17.07
CA ARG A 33 4.09 6.79 16.04
C ARG A 33 4.60 7.85 15.07
N ARG A 34 5.81 8.39 15.30
CA ARG A 34 6.41 9.45 14.48
C ARG A 34 6.43 9.21 12.96
N ASN A 35 6.38 7.98 12.46
CA ASN A 35 6.47 7.68 11.02
C ASN A 35 5.10 7.40 10.35
N TRP A 36 3.98 7.38 11.08
CA TRP A 36 2.70 6.81 10.62
C TRP A 36 1.94 7.60 9.50
N CYS A 37 2.56 8.58 8.83
CA CYS A 37 1.83 9.67 8.19
C CYS A 37 2.72 10.60 7.26
N PRO A 38 2.22 11.44 6.30
CA PRO A 38 3.02 12.38 5.42
C PRO A 38 3.32 13.87 5.83
N HIS A 39 2.32 14.75 6.04
CA HIS A 39 2.27 16.10 6.69
C HIS A 39 3.05 16.58 7.98
N CYS A 40 2.36 16.54 9.14
CA CYS A 40 2.48 17.33 10.39
C CYS A 40 3.69 17.23 11.35
N ARG A 41 4.43 16.12 11.53
CA ARG A 41 5.81 16.21 12.08
C ARG A 41 6.75 17.12 11.27
N LEU A 42 6.57 17.38 9.96
CA LEU A 42 7.27 18.49 9.29
C LEU A 42 6.75 19.85 9.79
N LYS A 43 5.43 20.02 9.89
CA LYS A 43 4.79 21.18 10.57
C LYS A 43 5.30 21.34 12.02
N LYS A 44 5.61 20.23 12.71
CA LYS A 44 6.20 20.18 14.05
C LYS A 44 7.69 20.56 14.03
N CYS A 45 8.46 20.11 13.05
CA CYS A 45 9.84 20.53 12.79
C CYS A 45 9.91 22.06 12.64
N PHE A 46 9.05 22.67 11.81
CA PHE A 46 8.95 24.12 11.71
C PHE A 46 8.52 24.75 13.05
N SER A 47 7.56 24.16 13.77
CA SER A 47 7.13 24.65 15.11
C SER A 47 8.23 24.59 16.20
N VAL A 48 9.34 23.88 15.97
CA VAL A 48 10.50 23.84 16.88
C VAL A 48 11.72 24.58 16.34
N GLY A 49 11.55 25.38 15.27
CA GLY A 49 12.61 26.23 14.72
C GLY A 49 13.58 25.54 13.76
N MET A 50 13.16 24.50 13.05
CA MET A 50 13.98 23.85 12.02
C MET A 50 14.18 24.78 10.80
N ASN A 51 15.44 25.06 10.41
CA ASN A 51 15.76 26.02 9.36
C ASN A 51 15.82 25.38 7.95
N THR A 52 14.91 25.76 7.05
CA THR A 52 14.89 25.31 5.64
C THR A 52 16.13 25.71 4.85
N ALA A 53 16.70 26.89 5.11
CA ALA A 53 17.89 27.40 4.40
C ALA A 53 19.20 26.66 4.77
N ALA A 54 19.13 25.65 5.65
CA ALA A 54 20.22 24.72 5.93
C ALA A 54 20.17 23.44 5.07
N VAL A 55 19.17 23.28 4.19
CA VAL A 55 19.18 22.28 3.12
C VAL A 55 20.14 22.75 2.02
N GLN A 56 21.07 21.89 1.61
CA GLN A 56 21.94 22.12 0.46
C GLN A 56 21.40 21.34 -0.75
N GLU A 57 21.68 21.81 -1.96
CA GLU A 57 21.44 21.03 -3.17
C GLU A 57 22.23 19.72 -3.18
N GLU A 58 21.75 18.73 -3.94
CA GLU A 58 22.32 17.39 -3.94
C GLU A 58 23.80 17.38 -4.33
N ARG A 59 24.60 16.69 -3.53
CA ARG A 59 26.04 16.62 -3.75
C ARG A 59 26.32 15.63 -4.88
N GLY A 60 26.75 16.17 -6.02
CA GLY A 60 27.07 15.39 -7.22
C GLY A 60 27.99 14.19 -6.96
N PRO A 61 27.97 13.17 -7.84
CA PRO A 61 28.58 11.86 -7.57
C PRO A 61 30.02 11.96 -7.07
N ARG A 62 30.30 11.36 -5.90
CA ARG A 62 31.62 11.38 -5.27
C ARG A 62 32.61 10.55 -6.09
N ALA A 63 33.30 11.19 -7.04
CA ALA A 63 34.34 10.56 -7.84
C ALA A 63 35.42 9.94 -6.95
N ARG A 64 35.51 8.60 -6.96
CA ARG A 64 36.63 7.87 -6.36
C ARG A 64 37.73 7.78 -7.41
N ASN A 65 38.75 8.62 -7.28
CA ASN A 65 39.94 8.55 -8.13
C ASN A 65 40.67 7.21 -7.90
N ASN A 66 40.49 6.26 -8.81
CA ASN A 66 41.32 5.06 -8.92
C ASN A 66 42.37 5.31 -10.00
N SER A 67 43.62 5.54 -9.60
CA SER A 67 44.78 5.57 -10.49
C SER A 67 45.06 4.18 -11.10
N LEU A 68 45.50 4.15 -12.36
CA LEU A 68 45.70 2.92 -13.13
C LEU A 68 46.91 2.09 -12.65
N SER A 69 46.77 0.76 -12.67
CA SER A 69 47.87 -0.17 -13.00
C SER A 69 47.32 -1.48 -13.59
N ASN A 70 47.97 -1.91 -14.69
CA ASN A 70 47.68 -3.01 -15.63
C ASN A 70 46.82 -4.25 -15.24
N PRO A 71 46.20 -4.92 -16.25
CA PRO A 71 45.49 -6.18 -16.06
C PRO A 71 46.42 -7.41 -16.11
N HIS A 72 46.15 -8.41 -15.27
CA HIS A 72 46.55 -9.81 -15.54
C HIS A 72 45.39 -10.77 -15.27
N ASN A 73 45.30 -11.75 -16.18
CA ASN A 73 44.24 -12.76 -16.28
C ASN A 73 44.09 -13.64 -15.03
N SER A 74 42.86 -13.77 -14.51
CA SER A 74 42.39 -15.04 -13.93
C SER A 74 40.85 -15.12 -13.95
N ASN A 75 40.33 -16.32 -14.21
CA ASN A 75 38.88 -16.57 -14.23
C ASN A 75 38.27 -16.39 -12.83
N SER A 76 37.30 -15.48 -12.72
CA SER A 76 36.39 -15.42 -11.57
C SER A 76 34.96 -15.22 -12.06
N THR A 77 34.03 -16.01 -11.51
CA THR A 77 32.64 -16.04 -11.95
C THR A 77 31.95 -14.72 -11.58
N TRP A 78 31.58 -13.94 -12.60
CA TRP A 78 30.87 -12.66 -12.42
C TRP A 78 29.47 -12.89 -11.86
N LYS A 79 29.36 -12.96 -10.52
CA LYS A 79 28.09 -12.64 -9.86
C LYS A 79 27.83 -11.14 -10.07
N PRO A 80 26.69 -10.73 -10.65
CA PRO A 80 26.37 -9.32 -10.82
C PRO A 80 26.32 -8.65 -9.44
N ARG A 81 26.99 -7.50 -9.31
CA ARG A 81 26.86 -6.68 -8.11
C ARG A 81 25.49 -6.03 -8.13
N VAL A 82 24.64 -6.38 -7.17
CA VAL A 82 23.39 -5.64 -6.93
C VAL A 82 23.76 -4.22 -6.49
N ASP A 83 23.24 -3.22 -7.18
CA ASP A 83 23.55 -1.83 -6.84
C ASP A 83 22.90 -1.42 -5.51
N PRO A 84 23.59 -0.68 -4.63
CA PRO A 84 23.04 -0.30 -3.32
C PRO A 84 21.75 0.52 -3.40
N SER A 85 21.56 1.27 -4.49
CA SER A 85 20.33 2.02 -4.77
C SER A 85 19.13 1.11 -5.00
N THR A 86 19.28 0.05 -5.80
CA THR A 86 18.23 -0.96 -6.04
C THR A 86 17.80 -1.64 -4.74
N SER A 87 18.75 -1.95 -3.86
CA SER A 87 18.49 -2.55 -2.54
C SER A 87 17.73 -1.62 -1.57
N PHE A 88 17.85 -0.30 -1.75
CA PHE A 88 17.12 0.70 -0.95
C PHE A 88 15.69 0.93 -1.49
N CYS A 89 15.54 1.00 -2.81
CA CYS A 89 14.24 1.11 -3.48
C CYS A 89 13.29 -0.05 -3.14
N THR A 90 13.77 -1.29 -3.19
CA THR A 90 12.95 -2.46 -2.85
C THR A 90 12.51 -2.45 -1.38
N ALA A 91 13.38 -2.06 -0.44
CA ALA A 91 13.00 -1.91 0.96
C ALA A 91 11.85 -0.92 1.19
N ILE A 92 11.80 0.19 0.42
CA ILE A 92 10.69 1.15 0.46
C ILE A 92 9.42 0.56 -0.18
N GLN A 93 9.52 -0.14 -1.33
CA GLN A 93 8.39 -0.84 -1.95
C GLN A 93 7.75 -1.85 -0.99
N TYR A 94 8.57 -2.57 -0.23
CA TYR A 94 8.17 -3.52 0.79
C TYR A 94 7.48 -2.85 1.99
N GLU A 95 8.03 -1.75 2.53
CA GLU A 95 7.38 -1.01 3.62
C GLU A 95 6.01 -0.45 3.19
N ILE A 96 5.92 0.12 1.98
CA ILE A 96 4.66 0.68 1.46
C ILE A 96 3.63 -0.44 1.20
N SER A 97 4.03 -1.58 0.64
CA SER A 97 3.14 -2.76 0.50
C SER A 97 2.61 -3.20 1.86
N ALA A 98 3.44 -3.25 2.91
CA ALA A 98 2.98 -3.58 4.26
C ALA A 98 2.00 -2.54 4.82
N GLN A 99 2.22 -1.24 4.57
CA GLN A 99 1.30 -0.18 4.97
C GLN A 99 -0.06 -0.29 4.24
N ILE A 100 -0.07 -0.53 2.92
CA ILE A 100 -1.28 -0.71 2.10
C ILE A 100 -2.07 -1.93 2.59
N PHE A 101 -1.41 -3.05 2.84
CA PHE A 101 -2.05 -4.27 3.36
C PHE A 101 -2.70 -4.03 4.73
N LEU A 102 -1.96 -3.44 5.67
CA LEU A 102 -2.49 -3.09 6.98
C LEU A 102 -3.64 -2.07 6.90
N ALA A 103 -3.64 -1.17 5.91
CA ALA A 103 -4.76 -0.25 5.65
C ALA A 103 -5.99 -0.98 5.10
N ALA A 104 -5.82 -1.89 4.14
CA ALA A 104 -6.91 -2.68 3.54
C ALA A 104 -7.62 -3.56 4.60
N ILE A 105 -6.85 -4.31 5.42
CA ILE A 105 -7.42 -5.14 6.50
C ILE A 105 -8.15 -4.28 7.54
N ARG A 106 -7.61 -3.11 7.91
CA ARG A 106 -8.28 -2.17 8.83
C ARG A 106 -9.54 -1.54 8.23
N ASN A 107 -9.57 -1.26 6.92
CA ASN A 107 -10.77 -0.74 6.26
C ASN A 107 -11.88 -1.78 6.29
N ALA A 108 -11.56 -3.03 5.92
CA ALA A 108 -12.49 -4.13 5.94
C ALA A 108 -13.12 -4.34 7.32
N ARG A 109 -12.33 -4.43 8.40
CA ARG A 109 -12.86 -4.57 9.78
C ARG A 109 -13.77 -3.41 10.22
N ARG A 110 -13.65 -2.23 9.60
CA ARG A 110 -14.46 -1.03 9.87
C ARG A 110 -15.63 -0.86 8.90
N HIS A 111 -15.71 -1.64 7.83
CA HIS A 111 -16.81 -1.61 6.89
C HIS A 111 -18.10 -1.98 7.62
N ARG A 112 -19.11 -1.11 7.53
CA ARG A 112 -20.40 -1.15 8.25
C ARG A 112 -20.90 -2.59 8.46
N ASP A 113 -21.20 -3.28 7.38
CA ASP A 113 -21.88 -4.57 7.41
C ASP A 113 -20.94 -5.75 7.72
N PHE A 114 -19.64 -5.60 7.40
CA PHE A 114 -18.62 -6.61 7.71
C PHE A 114 -18.27 -6.65 9.20
N SER A 115 -18.31 -5.49 9.87
CA SER A 115 -18.04 -5.35 11.30
C SER A 115 -19.07 -6.10 12.19
N ILE A 116 -20.23 -6.46 11.63
CA ILE A 116 -21.29 -7.25 12.27
C ILE A 116 -20.84 -8.71 12.46
N LEU A 117 -19.96 -9.22 11.58
CA LEU A 117 -19.42 -10.58 11.70
C LEU A 117 -18.44 -10.66 12.87
N ASN A 118 -18.42 -11.80 13.58
CA ASN A 118 -17.43 -12.04 14.63
C ASN A 118 -16.00 -12.12 14.05
N THR A 119 -15.00 -11.90 14.90
CA THR A 119 -13.59 -11.82 14.48
C THR A 119 -13.07 -13.10 13.80
N GLU A 120 -13.55 -14.29 14.19
CA GLU A 120 -13.13 -15.56 13.59
C GLU A 120 -13.62 -15.67 12.14
N ASP A 121 -14.88 -15.33 11.92
CA ASP A 121 -15.49 -15.32 10.59
C ASP A 121 -14.94 -14.21 9.69
N GLN A 122 -14.72 -13.00 10.24
CA GLN A 122 -13.96 -11.96 9.56
C GLN A 122 -12.58 -12.48 9.10
N ASN A 123 -11.88 -13.25 9.94
CA ASN A 123 -10.59 -13.84 9.57
C ASN A 123 -10.73 -14.87 8.43
N LYS A 124 -11.70 -15.79 8.50
CA LYS A 124 -11.95 -16.80 7.43
C LYS A 124 -12.16 -16.15 6.06
N ILE A 125 -12.93 -15.06 6.03
CA ILE A 125 -13.19 -14.30 4.81
C ILE A 125 -11.93 -13.57 4.35
N LEU A 126 -11.28 -12.81 5.23
CA LEU A 126 -10.12 -11.99 4.85
C LEU A 126 -8.98 -12.84 4.28
N ARG A 127 -8.71 -14.02 4.85
CA ARG A 127 -7.74 -14.99 4.33
C ARG A 127 -7.98 -15.36 2.85
N ARG A 128 -9.25 -15.42 2.43
CA ARG A 128 -9.68 -15.75 1.06
C ARG A 128 -9.83 -14.53 0.14
N GLY A 129 -10.11 -13.35 0.68
CA GLY A 129 -10.50 -12.15 -0.09
C GLY A 129 -9.49 -11.00 -0.12
N TRP A 130 -8.43 -11.03 0.70
CA TRP A 130 -7.57 -9.86 0.92
C TRP A 130 -6.82 -9.36 -0.33
N SER A 131 -6.53 -10.21 -1.33
CA SER A 131 -5.80 -9.79 -2.53
C SER A 131 -6.57 -8.73 -3.33
N ALA A 132 -7.87 -8.90 -3.51
CA ALA A 132 -8.72 -7.92 -4.19
C ALA A 132 -8.76 -6.57 -3.46
N LEU A 133 -8.82 -6.61 -2.11
CA LEU A 133 -8.78 -5.42 -1.26
C LEU A 133 -7.42 -4.72 -1.34
N PHE A 134 -6.33 -5.49 -1.37
CA PHE A 134 -4.99 -4.97 -1.52
C PHE A 134 -4.79 -4.32 -2.90
N VAL A 135 -5.19 -4.97 -3.99
CA VAL A 135 -5.06 -4.44 -5.36
C VAL A 135 -5.85 -3.13 -5.51
N LEU A 136 -7.10 -3.07 -5.02
CA LEU A 136 -7.88 -1.84 -5.02
C LEU A 136 -7.20 -0.71 -4.20
N ARG A 137 -6.68 -1.05 -3.02
CA ARG A 137 -6.02 -0.09 -2.13
C ARG A 137 -4.64 0.37 -2.62
N ALA A 138 -3.94 -0.47 -3.38
CA ALA A 138 -2.67 -0.15 -4.02
C ALA A 138 -2.86 0.73 -5.27
N ALA A 139 -3.88 0.43 -6.08
CA ALA A 139 -4.26 1.24 -7.23
C ALA A 139 -4.66 2.67 -6.81
N THR A 140 -5.37 2.81 -5.69
CA THR A 140 -5.78 4.10 -5.10
C THR A 140 -4.76 4.72 -4.13
N TRP A 141 -3.57 4.14 -3.94
CA TRP A 141 -2.59 4.67 -2.99
C TRP A 141 -1.91 5.96 -3.50
N PRO A 142 -1.76 7.02 -2.68
CA PRO A 142 -1.17 8.30 -3.14
C PRO A 142 0.30 8.23 -3.56
N VAL A 143 1.02 7.17 -3.19
CA VAL A 143 2.42 6.94 -3.58
C VAL A 143 2.46 5.77 -4.54
N ASP A 144 2.99 6.01 -5.74
CA ASP A 144 3.03 4.97 -6.77
C ASP A 144 4.14 3.94 -6.52
N LEU A 145 3.74 2.73 -6.12
CA LEU A 145 4.61 1.54 -6.04
C LEU A 145 5.42 1.30 -7.33
N MET A 146 4.88 1.62 -8.51
CA MET A 146 5.55 1.41 -9.80
C MET A 146 6.86 2.20 -9.89
N ASN A 147 6.80 3.49 -9.53
CA ASN A 147 7.94 4.41 -9.65
C ASN A 147 9.06 4.11 -8.65
N ILE A 148 8.78 3.32 -7.61
CA ILE A 148 9.73 2.97 -6.54
C ILE A 148 10.57 1.75 -6.91
N ARG A 149 10.08 0.84 -7.77
CA ARG A 149 10.82 -0.38 -8.14
C ARG A 149 12.05 -0.12 -9.03
N GLY A 150 12.08 1.01 -9.73
CA GLY A 150 13.07 1.33 -10.75
C GLY A 150 12.85 0.53 -12.05
N GLN A 151 13.56 0.92 -13.12
CA GLN A 151 13.37 0.35 -14.47
C GLN A 151 13.99 -1.06 -14.67
N SER A 152 14.24 -1.81 -13.59
CA SER A 152 14.91 -3.12 -13.60
C SER A 152 13.95 -4.31 -13.48
N ALA A 153 12.69 -4.15 -13.92
CA ALA A 153 11.68 -5.21 -13.91
C ALA A 153 11.53 -5.83 -15.31
N MET A 154 12.43 -6.76 -15.65
CA MET A 154 12.18 -7.77 -16.69
C MET A 154 11.41 -8.96 -16.08
N SER A 155 10.65 -9.67 -16.92
CA SER A 155 9.78 -10.82 -16.63
C SER A 155 8.59 -10.59 -15.68
N ASN A 156 7.39 -10.62 -16.27
CA ASN A 156 6.17 -11.32 -15.80
C ASN A 156 5.72 -11.18 -14.33
N ASP A 157 5.88 -10.01 -13.72
CA ASP A 157 5.39 -9.74 -12.36
C ASP A 157 3.85 -9.71 -12.31
N SER A 158 3.25 -10.71 -11.68
CA SER A 158 1.82 -11.02 -11.84
C SER A 158 0.93 -10.08 -11.04
N ALA A 159 1.27 -9.83 -9.77
CA ALA A 159 0.51 -8.94 -8.90
C ALA A 159 0.53 -7.50 -9.39
N LEU A 160 1.68 -7.07 -9.90
CA LEU A 160 1.91 -5.72 -10.37
C LEU A 160 1.05 -5.40 -11.61
N ALA A 161 0.87 -6.36 -12.52
CA ALA A 161 -0.02 -6.24 -13.67
C ALA A 161 -1.48 -5.94 -13.26
N TYR A 162 -2.00 -6.60 -12.22
CA TYR A 162 -3.34 -6.33 -11.69
C TYR A 162 -3.45 -4.92 -11.08
N ILE A 163 -2.43 -4.46 -10.34
CA ILE A 163 -2.42 -3.10 -9.75
C ILE A 163 -2.43 -2.03 -10.86
N ILE A 164 -1.60 -2.19 -11.90
CA ILE A 164 -1.56 -1.27 -13.06
C ILE A 164 -2.92 -1.27 -13.77
N ALA A 165 -3.48 -2.44 -14.09
CA ALA A 165 -4.74 -2.57 -14.79
C ALA A 165 -5.91 -1.97 -14.00
N THR A 166 -5.93 -2.15 -12.67
CA THR A 166 -6.93 -1.54 -11.79
C THR A 166 -6.79 -0.01 -11.76
N ARG A 167 -5.57 0.55 -11.63
CA ARG A 167 -5.40 2.00 -11.64
C ARG A 167 -5.80 2.61 -12.99
N ALA A 168 -5.34 2.03 -14.10
CA ALA A 168 -5.70 2.49 -15.44
C ALA A 168 -7.22 2.41 -15.69
N ALA A 169 -7.93 1.44 -15.09
CA ALA A 169 -9.39 1.39 -15.14
C ALA A 169 -10.04 2.51 -14.29
N ILE A 170 -9.56 2.76 -13.08
CA ILE A 170 -10.05 3.83 -12.19
C ILE A 170 -9.88 5.21 -12.85
N GLU A 171 -8.69 5.49 -13.40
CA GLU A 171 -8.37 6.73 -14.10
C GLU A 171 -9.21 6.91 -15.37
N LYS A 172 -9.33 5.87 -16.20
CA LYS A 172 -10.11 5.90 -17.45
C LYS A 172 -11.61 6.06 -17.23
N LEU A 173 -12.14 5.54 -16.12
CA LEU A 173 -13.56 5.66 -15.78
C LEU A 173 -13.87 6.88 -14.91
N GLN A 174 -12.86 7.58 -14.42
CA GLN A 174 -12.98 8.71 -13.49
C GLN A 174 -13.90 8.33 -12.32
N LEU A 175 -13.47 7.33 -11.54
CA LEU A 175 -14.24 6.85 -10.39
C LEU A 175 -14.08 7.78 -9.20
N ASP A 176 -15.21 8.20 -8.64
CA ASP A 176 -15.26 9.05 -7.44
C ASP A 176 -15.28 8.22 -6.14
N ASP A 177 -15.26 8.91 -4.99
CA ASP A 177 -15.23 8.28 -3.66
C ASP A 177 -16.43 7.35 -3.40
N VAL A 178 -17.60 7.59 -4.00
CA VAL A 178 -18.80 6.75 -3.83
C VAL A 178 -18.67 5.48 -4.67
N GLU A 179 -18.26 5.64 -5.93
CA GLU A 179 -18.03 4.52 -6.86
C GLU A 179 -16.87 3.62 -6.38
N LEU A 180 -15.81 4.21 -5.81
CA LEU A 180 -14.70 3.49 -5.17
C LEU A 180 -15.12 2.81 -3.86
N CYS A 181 -15.98 3.45 -3.04
CA CYS A 181 -16.53 2.81 -1.84
C CYS A 181 -17.37 1.58 -2.18
N VAL A 182 -18.20 1.66 -3.23
CA VAL A 182 -18.97 0.52 -3.74
C VAL A 182 -18.05 -0.60 -4.24
N LEU A 183 -16.94 -0.28 -4.91
CA LEU A 183 -15.95 -1.30 -5.30
C LEU A 183 -15.26 -1.96 -4.09
N ASP A 184 -14.97 -1.22 -3.01
CA ASP A 184 -14.44 -1.80 -1.75
C ASP A 184 -15.47 -2.76 -1.14
N THR A 185 -16.76 -2.40 -1.12
CA THR A 185 -17.86 -3.29 -0.70
C THR A 185 -17.97 -4.52 -1.60
N PHE A 186 -17.91 -4.38 -2.93
CA PHE A 186 -18.01 -5.51 -3.86
C PHE A 186 -16.80 -6.46 -3.78
N ALA A 187 -15.61 -5.95 -3.50
CA ALA A 187 -14.41 -6.76 -3.28
C ALA A 187 -14.45 -7.51 -1.92
N LEU A 188 -14.99 -6.86 -0.87
CA LEU A 188 -15.07 -7.41 0.49
C LEU A 188 -16.24 -8.37 0.70
N CYS A 189 -17.46 -7.92 0.39
CA CYS A 189 -18.71 -8.58 0.74
C CYS A 189 -19.12 -9.62 -0.31
N ARG A 190 -18.22 -10.59 -0.54
CA ARG A 190 -18.38 -11.69 -1.50
C ARG A 190 -19.01 -12.93 -0.83
N PRO A 191 -20.33 -13.21 -0.98
CA PRO A 191 -21.00 -14.30 -0.28
C PRO A 191 -20.39 -15.67 -0.57
N GLU A 192 -19.75 -15.81 -1.74
CA GLU A 192 -19.11 -17.03 -2.23
C GLU A 192 -17.95 -17.49 -1.32
N ILE A 193 -17.23 -16.54 -0.68
CA ILE A 193 -16.12 -16.85 0.25
C ILE A 193 -16.55 -16.92 1.72
N ALA A 194 -17.79 -16.51 2.05
CA ALA A 194 -18.37 -16.57 3.40
C ALA A 194 -19.23 -17.82 3.66
N ASN A 195 -19.16 -18.83 2.78
CA ASN A 195 -19.91 -20.08 2.87
C ASN A 195 -19.69 -20.91 4.15
N THR A 196 -18.59 -20.66 4.89
CA THR A 196 -18.25 -21.32 6.17
C THR A 196 -18.61 -20.49 7.41
N THR A 197 -19.41 -19.42 7.25
CA THR A 197 -19.71 -18.44 8.31
C THR A 197 -21.20 -18.36 8.59
N THR A 198 -21.57 -18.48 9.87
CA THR A 198 -22.96 -18.30 10.34
C THR A 198 -23.48 -16.92 9.94
N ASN A 199 -24.58 -16.87 9.19
CA ASN A 199 -25.18 -15.67 8.60
C ASN A 199 -24.29 -14.85 7.63
N GLY A 200 -23.06 -15.30 7.33
CA GLY A 200 -22.10 -14.53 6.52
C GLY A 200 -22.57 -14.34 5.08
N VAL A 201 -23.10 -15.40 4.46
CA VAL A 201 -23.70 -15.37 3.13
C VAL A 201 -24.86 -14.35 3.06
N HIS A 202 -25.70 -14.28 4.10
CA HIS A 202 -26.81 -13.31 4.18
C HIS A 202 -26.29 -11.87 4.30
N ILE A 203 -25.44 -11.61 5.31
CA ILE A 203 -24.91 -10.26 5.60
C ILE A 203 -24.16 -9.70 4.39
N MET A 204 -23.37 -10.53 3.70
CA MET A 204 -22.68 -10.10 2.48
C MET A 204 -23.59 -9.88 1.29
N SER A 205 -24.61 -10.72 1.10
CA SER A 205 -25.58 -10.53 0.02
C SER A 205 -26.36 -9.23 0.23
N GLN A 206 -26.75 -8.94 1.47
CA GLN A 206 -27.41 -7.69 1.86
C GLN A 206 -26.49 -6.47 1.63
N ALA A 207 -25.22 -6.54 2.02
CA ALA A 207 -24.25 -5.48 1.79
C ALA A 207 -24.00 -5.22 0.29
N ARG A 208 -23.87 -6.27 -0.53
CA ARG A 208 -23.78 -6.15 -2.00
C ARG A 208 -25.04 -5.53 -2.60
N ASN A 209 -26.23 -5.94 -2.18
CA ASN A 209 -27.49 -5.38 -2.67
C ASN A 209 -27.59 -3.88 -2.34
N TYR A 210 -27.28 -3.48 -1.11
CA TYR A 210 -27.26 -2.07 -0.71
C TYR A 210 -26.22 -1.24 -1.49
N ALA A 211 -25.05 -1.81 -1.79
CA ALA A 211 -24.04 -1.15 -2.63
C ALA A 211 -24.46 -1.05 -4.11
N VAL A 212 -25.20 -2.03 -4.64
CA VAL A 212 -25.84 -1.94 -5.97
C VAL A 212 -26.90 -0.84 -5.99
N GLU A 213 -27.78 -0.78 -4.99
CA GLU A 213 -28.79 0.28 -4.85
C GLU A 213 -28.14 1.67 -4.76
N THR A 214 -27.09 1.80 -3.94
CA THR A 214 -26.31 3.04 -3.77
C THR A 214 -25.70 3.49 -5.11
N LEU A 215 -25.07 2.57 -5.86
CA LEU A 215 -24.47 2.88 -7.16
C LEU A 215 -25.52 3.26 -8.20
N ILE A 216 -26.65 2.55 -8.26
CA ILE A 216 -27.76 2.87 -9.17
C ILE A 216 -28.31 4.26 -8.86
N GLN A 217 -28.48 4.62 -7.58
CA GLN A 217 -28.94 5.96 -7.16
C GLN A 217 -27.92 7.06 -7.51
N HIS A 218 -26.65 6.84 -7.21
CA HIS A 218 -25.56 7.79 -7.51
C HIS A 218 -25.43 8.09 -9.01
N LEU A 219 -25.54 7.06 -9.85
CA LEU A 219 -25.44 7.18 -11.30
C LEU A 219 -26.69 7.79 -11.97
N GLN A 220 -27.80 8.06 -11.25
CA GLN A 220 -29.05 8.56 -11.88
C GLN A 220 -28.88 9.88 -12.64
N GLN A 221 -27.92 10.72 -12.22
CA GLN A 221 -27.67 12.06 -12.76
C GLN A 221 -26.62 12.05 -13.90
N GLN A 222 -26.12 10.89 -14.34
CA GLN A 222 -25.11 10.77 -15.39
C GLN A 222 -25.71 10.31 -16.72
N ASP A 223 -25.30 10.95 -17.82
CA ASP A 223 -25.84 10.71 -19.18
C ASP A 223 -25.46 9.30 -19.72
N ASP A 224 -24.28 8.77 -19.34
CA ASP A 224 -23.76 7.45 -19.75
C ASP A 224 -23.96 6.36 -18.66
N ARG A 225 -24.91 6.55 -17.74
CA ARG A 225 -25.02 5.77 -16.47
C ARG A 225 -25.00 4.24 -16.64
N GLU A 226 -25.68 3.69 -17.65
CA GLU A 226 -25.80 2.24 -17.86
C GLU A 226 -24.48 1.63 -18.35
N ASN A 227 -23.79 2.35 -19.22
CA ASN A 227 -22.44 1.99 -19.64
C ASN A 227 -21.42 2.20 -18.51
N LYS A 228 -21.50 3.28 -17.70
CA LYS A 228 -20.59 3.47 -16.55
C LYS A 228 -20.79 2.36 -15.51
N LEU A 229 -22.02 1.99 -15.20
CA LEU A 229 -22.36 0.85 -14.33
C LEU A 229 -21.72 -0.45 -14.85
N ALA A 230 -21.89 -0.79 -16.12
CA ALA A 230 -21.28 -1.97 -16.72
C ALA A 230 -19.75 -1.93 -16.67
N LYS A 231 -19.14 -0.78 -17.00
CA LYS A 231 -17.68 -0.56 -16.95
C LYS A 231 -17.12 -0.70 -15.53
N ILE A 232 -17.82 -0.20 -14.50
CA ILE A 232 -17.46 -0.37 -13.08
C ILE A 232 -17.48 -1.86 -12.69
N LEU A 233 -18.52 -2.61 -13.09
CA LEU A 233 -18.59 -4.05 -12.82
C LEU A 233 -17.47 -4.84 -13.51
N PHE A 234 -16.98 -4.40 -14.67
CA PHE A 234 -15.80 -4.97 -15.34
C PHE A 234 -14.46 -4.70 -14.62
N VAL A 235 -14.42 -3.87 -13.57
CA VAL A 235 -13.25 -3.76 -12.68
C VAL A 235 -13.14 -4.96 -11.73
N LEU A 236 -14.26 -5.61 -11.38
CA LEU A 236 -14.28 -6.72 -10.42
C LEU A 236 -13.49 -7.97 -10.87
N PRO A 237 -13.53 -8.42 -12.15
CA PRO A 237 -12.64 -9.46 -12.65
C PRO A 237 -11.14 -9.11 -12.53
N ILE A 238 -10.77 -7.84 -12.66
CA ILE A 238 -9.37 -7.39 -12.49
C ILE A 238 -8.97 -7.52 -11.02
N LEU A 239 -9.79 -6.99 -10.11
CA LEU A 239 -9.53 -7.07 -8.66
C LEU A 239 -9.48 -8.52 -8.15
N THR A 240 -10.38 -9.38 -8.64
CA THR A 240 -10.52 -10.75 -8.13
C THR A 240 -9.66 -11.79 -8.87
N GLY A 241 -9.05 -11.43 -10.00
CA GLY A 241 -8.15 -12.31 -10.75
C GLY A 241 -6.78 -12.53 -10.08
N CYS A 242 -6.35 -11.63 -9.18
CA CYS A 242 -5.05 -11.70 -8.54
C CYS A 242 -5.00 -12.78 -7.44
N CYS A 243 -4.13 -13.77 -7.64
CA CYS A 243 -3.85 -14.84 -6.68
C CYS A 243 -3.18 -14.28 -5.41
N SER A 244 -3.78 -14.56 -4.25
CA SER A 244 -3.24 -14.11 -2.96
C SER A 244 -1.89 -14.74 -2.61
N ARG A 245 -1.57 -15.95 -3.13
CA ARG A 245 -0.26 -16.57 -2.92
C ARG A 245 0.83 -15.86 -3.73
N GLU A 246 0.61 -15.66 -5.02
CA GLU A 246 1.56 -14.96 -5.91
C GLU A 246 1.85 -13.55 -5.40
N LEU A 247 0.83 -12.79 -5.01
CA LEU A 247 1.02 -11.45 -4.44
C LEU A 247 1.75 -11.47 -3.09
N ALA A 248 1.60 -12.53 -2.28
CA ALA A 248 2.38 -12.71 -1.05
C ALA A 248 3.84 -13.09 -1.31
N GLU A 249 4.10 -13.93 -2.31
CA GLU A 249 5.45 -14.32 -2.75
C GLU A 249 6.20 -13.12 -3.36
N GLU A 250 5.54 -12.32 -4.21
CA GLU A 250 6.11 -11.13 -4.87
C GLU A 250 6.34 -9.95 -3.91
N LEU A 251 5.40 -9.64 -3.00
CA LEU A 251 5.42 -8.40 -2.21
C LEU A 251 5.70 -8.56 -0.70
N PHE A 252 5.55 -9.76 -0.12
CA PHE A 252 5.63 -9.94 1.34
C PHE A 252 6.68 -10.95 1.82
N ALA A 253 6.94 -12.04 1.10
CA ALA A 253 7.95 -13.03 1.49
C ALA A 253 9.35 -12.42 1.80
N PRO A 254 9.85 -11.39 1.08
CA PRO A 254 11.13 -10.73 1.40
C PRO A 254 11.19 -9.98 2.73
N ILE A 255 10.03 -9.68 3.35
CA ILE A 255 9.90 -8.97 4.63
C ILE A 255 9.51 -9.93 5.77
N ILE A 256 8.62 -10.86 5.43
CA ILE A 256 7.83 -11.66 6.37
C ILE A 256 8.43 -13.08 6.53
N GLY A 257 9.21 -13.55 5.54
CA GLY A 257 9.74 -14.91 5.50
C GLY A 257 8.63 -15.95 5.57
N ASP A 258 8.84 -17.01 6.35
CA ASP A 258 7.85 -18.07 6.60
C ASP A 258 6.69 -17.64 7.52
N THR A 259 6.59 -16.36 7.90
CA THR A 259 5.52 -15.89 8.79
C THR A 259 4.20 -15.79 8.04
N ASP A 260 3.42 -16.87 8.12
CA ASP A 260 2.03 -16.97 7.66
C ASP A 260 1.23 -15.65 7.79
N LEU A 261 0.84 -15.09 6.64
CA LEU A 261 0.10 -13.84 6.50
C LEU A 261 -1.29 -13.92 7.17
N GLU A 262 -1.86 -15.13 7.34
CA GLU A 262 -3.10 -15.34 8.08
C GLU A 262 -2.99 -14.93 9.56
N LYS A 263 -1.79 -15.04 10.15
CA LYS A 263 -1.49 -14.55 11.51
C LYS A 263 -1.42 -13.03 11.54
N VAL A 264 -0.88 -12.41 10.48
CA VAL A 264 -0.87 -10.94 10.34
C VAL A 264 -2.31 -10.41 10.26
N ILE A 265 -3.16 -11.00 9.39
CA ILE A 265 -4.60 -10.68 9.32
C ILE A 265 -5.27 -10.77 10.71
N ALA A 266 -5.04 -11.87 11.43
CA ALA A 266 -5.63 -12.09 12.76
C ALA A 266 -5.09 -11.13 13.85
N SER A 267 -3.87 -10.61 13.70
CA SER A 267 -3.26 -9.64 14.62
C SER A 267 -3.76 -8.20 14.44
N VAL A 268 -4.20 -7.85 13.22
CA VAL A 268 -4.76 -6.52 12.93
C VAL A 268 -6.13 -6.38 13.58
N ARG A 269 -6.34 -5.26 14.27
CA ARG A 269 -7.62 -4.77 14.78
C ARG A 269 -7.92 -3.40 14.15
#